data_AF-A0A2R6MDU0-F1
#
_entry.id   AF-A0A2R6MDU0-F1
#
_cell.length_a   1.000
_cell.length_b   1.000
_cell.length_c   1.000
_cell.angle_alpha   90.00
_cell.angle_beta   90.00
_cell.angle_gamma   90.00
#
_symmetry.space_group_name_H-M   'P 1'
#
loop_
_entity.id
_entity.type
_entity.pdbx_description
1 polymer ?
#
loop_
_entity_poly.entity_id
_entity_poly.type
_entity_poly.pdbx_seq_one_letter_code
_entity_poly.pdbx_strand_id
1 'polypeptide(L)'
;MSADTPYEQFLAGERHDDILVFLHEESVGEPEALAGIAEDVGPGVALVLPGDRGSEVLGEVVGIDPMEFAGVAMDTDGDIRADCTGGTCPAGTGDGHRVTFVFAFTEAENEEVGGLYADGDVLHAYAACECGQRYSDKWVIGAA
;
A
#
# COMPACT_ATOMS: atom_id res chain seq x y z
N MET A 1 -13.34 -18.11 -3.90
CA MET A 1 -14.00 -17.28 -2.88
C MET A 1 -14.04 -15.90 -3.50
N SER A 2 -15.22 -15.31 -3.69
CA SER A 2 -15.29 -13.94 -4.18
C SER A 2 -14.72 -13.03 -3.09
N ALA A 3 -13.87 -12.08 -3.45
CA ALA A 3 -13.45 -11.04 -2.53
C ALA A 3 -14.68 -10.23 -2.10
N ASP A 4 -15.00 -10.24 -0.81
CA ASP A 4 -16.23 -9.68 -0.27
C ASP A 4 -16.08 -8.17 0.02
N THR A 5 -14.84 -7.65 0.11
CA THR A 5 -14.56 -6.23 0.39
C THR A 5 -13.71 -5.55 -0.69
N PRO A 6 -13.76 -4.20 -0.82
CA PRO A 6 -12.89 -3.47 -1.73
C PRO A 6 -11.40 -3.75 -1.52
N TYR A 7 -10.99 -3.91 -0.26
CA TYR A 7 -9.63 -4.27 0.13
C TYR A 7 -9.23 -5.64 -0.42
N GLU A 8 -10.05 -6.66 -0.22
CA GLU A 8 -9.79 -7.99 -0.76
C GLU A 8 -9.78 -8.01 -2.30
N GLN A 9 -10.66 -7.24 -2.95
CA GLN A 9 -10.72 -7.11 -4.41
C GLN A 9 -9.44 -6.48 -4.95
N PHE A 10 -8.93 -5.46 -4.27
CA PHE A 10 -7.65 -4.83 -4.63
C PHE A 10 -6.49 -5.82 -4.52
N LEU A 11 -6.40 -6.55 -3.40
CA LEU A 11 -5.35 -7.56 -3.20
C LEU A 11 -5.43 -8.73 -4.18
N ALA A 12 -6.62 -8.98 -4.75
CA ALA A 12 -6.85 -9.97 -5.79
C ALA A 12 -6.55 -9.47 -7.21
N GLY A 13 -6.16 -8.20 -7.39
CA GLY A 13 -5.91 -7.61 -8.71
C GLY A 13 -7.18 -7.20 -9.45
N GLU A 14 -8.35 -7.17 -8.81
CA GLU A 14 -9.61 -6.84 -9.48
C GLU A 14 -9.83 -5.32 -9.63
N ARG A 15 -8.90 -4.49 -9.14
CA ARG A 15 -9.03 -3.02 -9.03
C ARG A 15 -7.76 -2.27 -9.42
N HIS A 16 -7.32 -2.42 -10.67
CA HIS A 16 -6.12 -1.73 -11.20
C HIS A 16 -6.22 -0.20 -11.27
N ASP A 17 -7.42 0.33 -11.38
CA ASP A 17 -7.65 1.78 -11.42
C ASP A 17 -7.73 2.43 -10.02
N ASP A 18 -7.73 1.61 -8.97
CA ASP A 18 -7.77 2.06 -7.58
C ASP A 18 -6.36 2.02 -6.95
N ILE A 19 -6.21 2.73 -5.84
CA ILE A 19 -5.04 2.68 -4.96
C ILE A 19 -5.46 2.19 -3.58
N LEU A 20 -4.54 1.50 -2.91
CA LEU A 20 -4.69 1.06 -1.54
C LEU A 20 -3.84 1.93 -0.62
N VAL A 21 -4.43 2.30 0.51
CA VAL A 21 -3.79 3.04 1.58
C VAL A 21 -4.02 2.31 2.88
N PHE A 22 -2.96 1.91 3.56
CA PHE A 22 -3.03 1.42 4.92
C PHE A 22 -2.47 2.47 5.89
N LEU A 23 -3.19 2.68 6.99
CA LEU A 23 -2.78 3.54 8.09
C LEU A 23 -2.81 2.75 9.38
N HIS A 24 -1.68 2.68 10.07
CA HIS A 24 -1.59 2.03 11.37
C HIS A 24 -2.40 2.82 12.42
N GLU A 25 -3.06 2.13 13.35
CA GLU A 25 -3.95 2.76 14.35
C GLU A 25 -3.27 3.89 15.17
N GLU A 26 -1.99 3.70 15.53
CA GLU A 26 -1.20 4.70 16.27
C GLU A 26 -0.76 5.91 15.42
N SER A 27 -0.97 5.88 14.10
CA SER A 27 -0.58 6.94 13.16
C SER A 27 -1.76 7.79 12.69
N VAL A 28 -3.00 7.41 13.02
CA VAL A 28 -4.20 8.14 12.60
C VAL A 28 -4.44 9.33 13.54
N GLY A 29 -4.23 10.54 13.03
CA GLY A 29 -4.48 11.79 13.78
C GLY A 29 -5.96 12.13 13.96
N GLU A 30 -6.79 11.90 12.94
CA GLU A 30 -8.25 12.15 12.98
C GLU A 30 -9.02 11.02 12.23
N PRO A 31 -9.36 9.91 12.91
CA PRO A 31 -10.05 8.77 12.30
C PRO A 31 -11.45 9.09 11.77
N GLU A 32 -12.07 10.18 12.23
CA GLU A 32 -13.41 10.58 11.82
C GLU A 32 -13.50 11.03 10.35
N ALA A 33 -12.42 11.60 9.79
CA ALA A 33 -12.38 12.01 8.39
C ALA A 33 -12.40 10.83 7.41
N LEU A 34 -11.98 9.66 7.89
CA LEU A 34 -11.90 8.41 7.13
C LEU A 34 -13.11 7.50 7.36
N ALA A 35 -14.01 7.89 8.28
CA ALA A 35 -15.16 7.09 8.68
C ALA A 35 -16.12 6.89 7.49
N GLY A 36 -16.32 5.63 7.09
CA GLY A 36 -17.24 5.23 6.02
C GLY A 36 -16.59 4.86 4.68
N ILE A 37 -15.28 5.13 4.52
CA ILE A 37 -14.47 4.69 3.36
C ILE A 37 -13.29 3.79 3.76
N ALA A 38 -13.05 3.69 5.07
CA ALA A 38 -11.98 2.87 5.63
C ALA A 38 -12.52 1.55 6.17
N GLU A 39 -11.79 0.47 5.90
CA GLU A 39 -12.02 -0.89 6.36
C GLU A 39 -11.07 -1.19 7.53
N ASP A 40 -11.60 -1.71 8.63
CA ASP A 40 -10.78 -2.17 9.75
C ASP A 40 -10.16 -3.52 9.38
N VAL A 41 -8.83 -3.57 9.36
CA VAL A 41 -8.06 -4.76 9.00
C VAL A 41 -7.32 -5.37 10.19
N GLY A 42 -7.53 -4.85 11.40
CA GLY A 42 -6.90 -5.31 12.64
C GLY A 42 -5.80 -4.39 13.17
N PRO A 43 -4.64 -4.24 12.49
CA PRO A 43 -3.56 -3.36 12.95
C PRO A 43 -3.77 -1.88 12.62
N GLY A 44 -4.91 -1.55 12.00
CA GLY A 44 -5.21 -0.22 11.51
C GLY A 44 -6.35 -0.26 10.51
N VAL A 45 -6.38 0.73 9.63
CA VAL A 45 -7.41 0.87 8.61
C VAL A 45 -6.84 0.82 7.19
N ALA A 46 -7.56 0.16 6.29
CA ALA A 46 -7.27 0.10 4.87
C ALA A 46 -8.31 0.90 4.08
N LEU A 47 -7.87 1.69 3.11
CA LEU A 47 -8.73 2.47 2.22
C LEU A 47 -8.42 2.12 0.77
N VAL A 48 -9.44 1.77 0.01
CA VAL A 48 -9.35 1.60 -1.44
C VAL A 48 -10.05 2.77 -2.11
N LEU A 49 -9.28 3.57 -2.84
CA LEU A 49 -9.71 4.83 -3.42
C LEU A 49 -9.47 4.83 -4.93
N PRO A 50 -10.33 5.45 -5.76
CA PRO A 50 -10.03 5.65 -7.18
C PRO A 50 -8.72 6.43 -7.33
N GLY A 51 -7.80 6.00 -8.18
CA GLY A 51 -6.42 6.51 -8.21
C GLY A 51 -6.31 8.03 -8.41
N ASP A 52 -7.18 8.59 -9.25
CA ASP A 52 -7.28 10.03 -9.52
C ASP A 52 -7.81 10.84 -8.33
N ARG A 53 -8.60 10.24 -7.43
CA ARG A 53 -9.14 10.91 -6.23
C ARG A 53 -8.34 10.61 -4.98
N GLY A 54 -7.76 9.42 -4.88
CA GLY A 54 -7.07 8.96 -3.69
C GLY A 54 -5.78 9.74 -3.42
N SER A 55 -5.11 10.22 -4.48
CA SER A 55 -3.91 11.06 -4.34
C SER A 55 -4.19 12.38 -3.62
N GLU A 56 -5.33 13.02 -3.90
CA GLU A 56 -5.75 14.27 -3.26
C GLU A 56 -6.13 14.04 -1.79
N VAL A 57 -6.94 13.01 -1.54
CA VAL A 57 -7.38 12.64 -0.17
C VAL A 57 -6.20 12.25 0.72
N LEU A 58 -5.22 11.53 0.18
CA LEU A 58 -3.99 11.17 0.90
C LEU A 58 -3.17 12.39 1.31
N GLY A 59 -3.01 13.35 0.41
CA GLY A 59 -2.31 14.60 0.69
C GLY A 59 -2.98 15.40 1.81
N GLU A 60 -4.31 15.43 1.84
CA GLU A 60 -5.08 16.11 2.90
C GLU A 60 -4.99 15.40 4.25
N VAL A 61 -5.10 14.07 4.28
CA VAL A 61 -5.20 13.28 5.52
C VAL A 61 -3.84 13.00 6.14
N VAL A 62 -2.86 12.61 5.33
CA VAL A 62 -1.54 12.15 5.79
C VAL A 62 -0.51 13.28 5.71
N GLY A 63 -0.81 14.36 4.97
CA GLY A 63 0.14 15.46 4.74
C GLY A 63 1.33 15.06 3.86
N ILE A 64 1.20 13.95 3.11
CA ILE A 64 2.24 13.39 2.25
C ILE A 64 1.69 13.30 0.82
N ASP A 65 2.46 13.79 -0.15
CA ASP A 65 2.20 13.55 -1.57
C ASP A 65 2.59 12.09 -1.91
N PRO A 66 1.63 11.24 -2.35
CA PRO A 66 1.91 9.83 -2.63
C PRO A 66 2.92 9.61 -3.75
N MET A 67 2.96 10.49 -4.77
CA MET A 67 3.91 10.37 -5.87
C MET A 67 5.32 10.77 -5.41
N GLU A 68 5.45 11.83 -4.61
CA GLU A 68 6.74 12.18 -3.99
C GLU A 68 7.21 11.06 -3.07
N PHE A 69 6.29 10.48 -2.29
CA PHE A 69 6.57 9.37 -1.40
C PHE A 69 7.06 8.13 -2.14
N ALA A 70 6.32 7.69 -3.16
CA ALA A 70 6.69 6.55 -4.00
C ALA A 70 8.06 6.77 -4.67
N GLY A 71 8.32 7.99 -5.17
CA GLY A 71 9.60 8.35 -5.77
C GLY A 71 10.79 8.27 -4.81
N VAL A 72 10.60 8.55 -3.52
CA VAL A 72 11.67 8.39 -2.51
C VAL A 72 11.80 6.92 -2.08
N ALA A 73 10.68 6.21 -1.96
CA ALA A 73 10.65 4.83 -1.48
C ALA A 73 11.18 3.83 -2.51
N MET A 74 10.97 4.07 -3.81
CA MET A 74 11.37 3.16 -4.90
C MET A 74 12.88 2.90 -4.98
N ASP A 75 13.69 3.79 -4.39
CA ASP A 75 15.15 3.66 -4.37
C ASP A 75 15.66 2.74 -3.25
N THR A 76 14.77 2.25 -2.38
CA THR A 76 15.11 1.34 -1.28
C THR A 76 14.25 0.09 -1.33
N ASP A 77 14.87 -1.05 -1.58
CA ASP A 77 14.20 -2.35 -1.47
C ASP A 77 13.98 -2.73 0.00
N GLY A 78 12.78 -3.20 0.31
CA GLY A 78 12.44 -3.83 1.60
C GLY A 78 11.28 -4.81 1.41
N ASP A 79 10.86 -5.48 2.49
CA ASP A 79 9.78 -6.47 2.39
C ASP A 79 8.47 -5.86 2.89
N ILE A 80 7.42 -5.92 2.07
CA ILE A 80 6.07 -5.53 2.46
C ILE A 80 5.20 -6.79 2.52
N ARG A 81 4.34 -6.89 3.54
CA ARG A 81 3.42 -8.03 3.66
C ARG A 81 2.46 -8.02 2.48
N ALA A 82 2.08 -9.21 2.01
CA ALA A 82 1.13 -9.37 0.91
C ALA A 82 -0.26 -8.74 1.18
N ASP A 83 -0.60 -8.53 2.46
CA ASP A 83 -1.82 -7.84 2.89
C ASP A 83 -1.64 -6.31 3.01
N CYS A 84 -0.46 -5.77 2.71
CA CYS A 84 -0.16 -4.34 2.82
C CYS A 84 -0.37 -3.74 4.22
N THR A 85 -0.45 -4.54 5.29
CA THR A 85 -0.64 -4.08 6.67
C THR A 85 0.66 -3.89 7.45
N GLY A 86 1.81 -4.05 6.79
CA GLY A 86 3.12 -3.88 7.40
C GLY A 86 4.25 -4.46 6.55
N GLY A 87 5.42 -4.64 7.16
CA GLY A 87 6.61 -5.11 6.46
C GLY A 87 7.84 -5.20 7.36
N THR A 88 8.97 -5.58 6.76
CA THR A 88 10.28 -5.61 7.40
C THR A 88 11.07 -4.40 6.96
N CYS A 89 11.35 -3.48 7.90
CA CYS A 89 12.15 -2.30 7.61
C CYS A 89 13.60 -2.71 7.28
N PRO A 90 14.18 -2.26 6.15
CA PRO A 90 15.56 -2.60 5.79
C PRO A 90 16.59 -1.94 6.71
N ALA A 91 16.20 -0.87 7.43
CA ALA A 91 17.08 -0.18 8.37
C ALA A 91 17.26 -0.92 9.71
N GLY A 92 16.43 -1.93 10.00
CA GLY A 92 16.54 -2.70 11.24
C GLY A 92 15.25 -3.40 11.65
N THR A 93 15.38 -4.23 12.70
CA THR A 93 14.27 -4.99 13.30
C THR A 93 14.16 -4.64 14.78
N GLY A 94 12.95 -4.46 15.30
CA GLY A 94 12.69 -4.25 16.74
C GLY A 94 11.72 -3.11 17.01
N ASP A 95 11.63 -2.71 18.27
CA ASP A 95 10.86 -1.54 18.70
C ASP A 95 11.40 -0.29 18.01
N GLY A 96 10.55 0.50 17.35
CA GLY A 96 10.97 1.64 16.54
C GLY A 96 11.06 1.37 15.03
N HIS A 97 10.78 0.14 14.57
CA HIS A 97 10.81 -0.23 13.14
C HIS A 97 9.44 -0.69 12.59
N ARG A 98 8.34 -0.22 13.18
CA ARG A 98 7.00 -0.53 12.70
C ARG A 98 6.62 0.31 11.49
N VAL A 99 5.81 -0.28 10.61
CA VAL A 99 5.21 0.41 9.48
C VAL A 99 4.01 1.23 9.95
N THR A 100 4.00 2.51 9.61
CA THR A 100 2.94 3.46 9.98
C THR A 100 1.98 3.73 8.82
N PHE A 101 2.47 3.57 7.60
CA PHE A 101 1.74 3.86 6.37
C PHE A 101 2.19 2.93 5.26
N VAL A 102 1.24 2.38 4.49
CA VAL A 102 1.53 1.70 3.22
C VAL A 102 0.68 2.33 2.13
N PHE A 103 1.30 2.59 0.99
CA PHE A 103 0.66 3.01 -0.24
C PHE A 103 0.90 1.93 -1.30
N ALA A 104 -0.14 1.50 -1.99
CA ALA A 104 0.01 0.51 -3.05
C ALA A 104 -0.92 0.78 -4.24
N PHE A 105 -0.51 0.31 -5.42
CA PHE A 105 -1.33 0.26 -6.63
C PHE A 105 -1.06 -1.06 -7.37
N THR A 106 -1.97 -1.46 -8.24
CA THR A 106 -1.80 -2.68 -9.06
C THR A 106 -1.75 -2.32 -10.53
N GLU A 107 -1.01 -3.11 -11.30
CA GLU A 107 -0.91 -3.02 -12.75
C GLU A 107 -1.34 -4.35 -13.35
N ALA A 108 -2.16 -4.28 -14.40
CA ALA A 108 -2.57 -5.46 -15.15
C ALA A 108 -1.37 -6.12 -15.84
N GLU A 109 -1.45 -7.44 -16.04
CA GLU A 109 -0.47 -8.20 -16.82
C GLU A 109 -0.15 -7.50 -18.16
N ASN A 110 1.14 -7.39 -18.45
CA ASN A 110 1.68 -6.80 -19.66
C ASN A 110 2.91 -7.57 -20.16
N GLU A 111 2.67 -8.49 -21.09
CA GLU A 111 3.71 -9.29 -21.76
C GLU A 111 4.76 -8.43 -22.52
N GLU A 112 4.38 -7.23 -23.00
CA GLU A 112 5.28 -6.37 -23.77
C GLU A 112 6.36 -5.73 -22.91
N VAL A 113 6.06 -5.45 -21.64
CA VAL A 113 7.02 -4.91 -20.67
C VAL A 113 8.01 -5.99 -20.22
N GLY A 114 7.53 -7.24 -20.09
CA GLY A 114 8.35 -8.37 -19.65
C GLY A 114 8.66 -8.36 -18.14
N GLY A 115 9.43 -9.34 -17.69
CA GLY A 115 9.71 -9.51 -16.26
C GLY A 115 8.46 -9.91 -15.48
N LEU A 116 8.28 -9.39 -14.26
CA LEU A 116 7.11 -9.68 -13.42
C LEU A 116 5.78 -9.36 -14.12
N TYR A 117 5.76 -8.32 -14.96
CA TYR A 117 4.56 -7.91 -15.68
C TYR A 117 4.10 -8.93 -16.73
N ALA A 118 4.98 -9.81 -17.21
CA ALA A 118 4.59 -10.89 -18.12
C ALA A 118 4.14 -12.17 -17.39
N ASP A 119 4.29 -12.21 -16.06
CA ASP A 119 3.96 -13.37 -15.24
C ASP A 119 2.56 -13.24 -14.59
N GLY A 120 1.95 -12.04 -14.64
CA GLY A 120 0.61 -11.74 -14.15
C GLY A 120 0.44 -10.29 -13.71
N ASP A 121 -0.67 -10.01 -13.02
CA ASP A 121 -0.92 -8.70 -12.42
C ASP A 121 0.12 -8.40 -11.34
N VAL A 122 0.65 -7.19 -11.31
CA VAL A 122 1.73 -6.79 -10.40
C VAL A 122 1.20 -5.82 -9.36
N LEU A 123 1.53 -6.04 -8.10
CA LEU A 123 1.27 -5.10 -7.01
C LEU A 123 2.57 -4.34 -6.68
N HIS A 124 2.48 -3.02 -6.69
CA HIS A 124 3.53 -2.10 -6.28
C HIS A 124 3.18 -1.51 -4.92
N ALA A 125 4.01 -1.76 -3.91
CA ALA A 125 3.80 -1.27 -2.55
C ALA A 125 4.96 -0.42 -2.06
N TYR A 126 4.64 0.58 -1.24
CA TYR A 126 5.56 1.53 -0.65
C TYR A 126 5.21 1.72 0.82
N ALA A 127 6.17 1.51 1.71
CA ALA A 127 5.95 1.57 3.16
C ALA A 127 6.74 2.70 3.80
N ALA A 128 6.12 3.36 4.77
CA ALA A 128 6.77 4.30 5.67
C ALA A 128 6.93 3.65 7.04
N CYS A 129 8.15 3.69 7.56
CA CYS A 129 8.47 3.17 8.87
C CYS A 129 8.56 4.32 9.89
N GLU A 130 8.22 4.05 11.15
CA GLU A 130 8.31 5.03 12.24
C GLU A 130 9.74 5.52 12.50
N CYS A 131 10.77 4.75 12.11
CA CYS A 131 12.17 5.21 12.12
C CYS A 131 12.49 6.28 11.06
N GLY A 132 11.55 6.59 10.17
CA GLY A 132 11.71 7.54 9.07
C GLY A 132 12.14 6.90 7.75
N GLN A 133 12.49 5.61 7.74
CA GLN A 133 12.83 4.89 6.52
C GLN A 133 11.60 4.72 5.62
N ARG A 134 11.81 4.84 4.32
CA ARG A 134 10.84 4.53 3.26
C ARG A 134 11.44 3.45 2.37
N TYR A 135 10.60 2.53 1.93
CA TYR A 135 11.05 1.42 1.09
C TYR A 135 9.89 0.90 0.25
N SER A 136 10.23 0.20 -0.83
CA SER A 136 9.28 -0.38 -1.76
C SER A 136 9.46 -1.87 -1.87
N ASP A 137 8.39 -2.52 -2.29
CA ASP A 137 8.37 -3.93 -2.69
C ASP A 137 7.40 -4.08 -3.87
N LYS A 138 7.63 -5.09 -4.72
CA LYS A 138 6.73 -5.41 -5.83
C LYS A 138 6.71 -6.90 -6.13
N TRP A 139 5.53 -7.43 -6.40
CA TRP A 139 5.33 -8.86 -6.63
C TRP A 139 4.15 -9.14 -7.56
N VAL A 140 4.11 -10.34 -8.12
CA VAL A 140 2.97 -10.83 -8.91
C VAL A 140 1.85 -11.27 -7.97
N ILE A 141 0.63 -10.79 -8.20
CA ILE A 141 -0.55 -11.11 -7.41
C ILE A 141 -0.85 -12.61 -7.53
N GLY A 142 -1.07 -13.27 -6.38
CA GLY A 142 -1.32 -14.71 -6.33
C GLY A 142 -0.08 -15.59 -6.45
N ALA A 143 1.11 -15.00 -6.66
CA ALA A 143 2.37 -15.72 -6.51
C ALA A 143 2.71 -15.84 -5.01
N ALA A 144 2.31 -16.97 -4.42
CA ALA A 144 2.65 -17.35 -3.04
C ALA A 144 3.97 -18.12 -2.97
#